data_AF-A0A837FG47-F1
#
_entry.id   AF-A0A837FG47-F1
#
_cell.length_a   1.000
_cell.length_b   1.000
_cell.length_c   1.000
_cell.angle_alpha   90.00
_cell.angle_beta   90.00
_cell.angle_gamma   90.00
#
_symmetry.space_group_name_H-M   'P 1'
#
loop_
_entity.id
_entity.type
_entity.pdbx_description
1 polymer ?
#
loop_
_entity_poly.entity_id
_entity_poly.type
_entity_poly.pdbx_seq_one_letter_code
_entity_poly.pdbx_strand_id
1 'polypeptide(L)'
;MTTQLEQAWDLAKQRFAAVGVDVEEALRQLDRLPVSMHCWQGDDVAGFENPGGSLTGGIQATGNYPGKARNATELRADLELALSLIPGPKRLNLHAIYLESDEPVARNEIKPEHFTNWVAWAKANRLGLDFNPSCFSHPLSADGFTLAHANDEIRQFWIDHVKASRRVSAYFGEQLGTPSVMNIWIPDGMKDITVDRLAPRQRLLAALDEAISEKLDPAHHIDAVESKLFGIGAESYTVGSNEFYMGYATSRQTALCLDAGHFHPTEVISDKISAAMLYVPRLLLHVSRPVRWDSDHVVLLDDETQAIASEIIRHNLFDRVHIGLDFFDASINRIAAWVIGTRNMKKALLRALLEPVAALKQLEENGDYTARLALLEEQKSLPWQAVWEMYCQRHDAPAGSQWLDNVRAYEKEVLAARQ
;
A
#
# COMPACT_ATOMS: atom_id res chain seq x y z
N MET A 1 20.18 0.91 -36.71
CA MET A 1 20.11 2.28 -36.16
C MET A 1 19.72 2.12 -34.70
N THR A 2 20.55 2.62 -33.77
CA THR A 2 20.23 2.59 -32.33
C THR A 2 18.98 3.43 -32.06
N THR A 3 18.08 2.97 -31.19
CA THR A 3 16.87 3.72 -30.83
C THR A 3 17.22 5.03 -30.11
N GLN A 4 16.32 6.03 -30.12
CA GLN A 4 16.52 7.26 -29.32
C GLN A 4 16.70 6.94 -27.83
N LEU A 5 16.02 5.90 -27.35
CA LEU A 5 16.12 5.41 -25.98
C LEU A 5 17.52 4.86 -25.68
N GLU A 6 18.12 4.05 -26.56
CA GLU A 6 19.49 3.55 -26.38
C GLU A 6 20.52 4.69 -26.28
N GLN A 7 20.38 5.73 -27.10
CA GLN A 7 21.26 6.91 -27.05
C GLN A 7 21.11 7.68 -25.74
N ALA A 8 19.87 7.92 -25.29
CA ALA A 8 19.59 8.59 -24.03
C ALA A 8 20.11 7.77 -22.83
N TRP A 9 19.93 6.44 -22.88
CA TRP A 9 20.43 5.50 -21.89
C TRP A 9 21.96 5.54 -21.79
N ASP A 10 22.69 5.47 -22.90
CA ASP A 10 24.15 5.47 -22.90
C ASP A 10 24.72 6.78 -22.34
N LEU A 11 24.08 7.91 -22.63
CA LEU A 11 24.43 9.21 -22.05
C LEU A 11 24.15 9.25 -20.55
N ALA A 12 22.99 8.76 -20.11
CA ALA A 12 22.64 8.72 -18.69
C ALA A 12 23.59 7.81 -17.91
N LYS A 13 23.95 6.66 -18.46
CA LYS A 13 24.93 5.73 -17.89
C LYS A 13 26.26 6.42 -17.62
N GLN A 14 26.77 7.22 -18.57
CA GLN A 14 28.00 8.00 -18.38
C GLN A 14 27.83 9.10 -17.31
N ARG A 15 26.69 9.80 -17.30
CA ARG A 15 26.41 10.89 -16.35
C ARG A 15 26.31 10.40 -14.90
N PHE A 16 25.67 9.25 -14.67
CA PHE A 16 25.61 8.64 -13.34
C PHE A 16 26.93 8.01 -12.92
N ALA A 17 27.67 7.38 -13.83
CA ALA A 17 29.01 6.88 -13.54
C ALA A 17 29.97 8.01 -13.08
N ALA A 18 29.83 9.22 -13.64
CA ALA A 18 30.61 10.39 -13.23
C ALA A 18 30.36 10.84 -11.78
N VAL A 19 29.22 10.48 -11.18
CA VAL A 19 28.91 10.72 -9.75
C VAL A 19 29.02 9.44 -8.91
N GLY A 20 29.63 8.38 -9.45
CA GLY A 20 29.89 7.13 -8.74
C GLY A 20 28.68 6.19 -8.62
N VAL A 21 27.69 6.33 -9.50
CA VAL A 21 26.46 5.53 -9.49
C VAL A 21 26.43 4.57 -10.67
N ASP A 22 26.23 3.27 -10.41
CA ASP A 22 26.01 2.24 -11.44
C ASP A 22 24.51 2.08 -11.74
N VAL A 23 24.09 2.56 -12.92
CA VAL A 23 22.70 2.46 -13.37
C VAL A 23 22.24 1.02 -13.59
N GLU A 24 23.12 0.09 -13.95
CA GLU A 24 22.75 -1.32 -14.13
C GLU A 24 22.44 -1.97 -12.78
N GLU A 25 23.20 -1.61 -11.75
CA GLU A 25 22.91 -2.02 -10.37
C GLU A 25 21.62 -1.40 -9.86
N ALA A 26 21.36 -0.12 -10.13
CA ALA A 26 20.10 0.51 -9.77
C ALA A 26 18.89 -0.23 -10.37
N LEU A 27 18.97 -0.66 -11.63
CA LEU A 27 17.89 -1.45 -12.25
C LEU A 27 17.72 -2.82 -11.58
N ARG A 28 18.82 -3.54 -11.29
CA ARG A 28 18.77 -4.83 -10.56
C ARG A 28 18.17 -4.69 -9.16
N GLN A 29 18.46 -3.59 -8.46
CA GLN A 29 17.90 -3.34 -7.14
C GLN A 29 16.43 -2.95 -7.19
N LEU A 30 16.00 -2.24 -8.24
CA LEU A 30 14.58 -1.92 -8.45
C LEU A 30 13.72 -3.18 -8.67
N ASP A 31 14.30 -4.24 -9.25
CA ASP A 31 13.68 -5.55 -9.39
C ASP A 31 13.48 -6.31 -8.06
N ARG A 32 14.08 -5.83 -6.97
CA ARG A 32 13.91 -6.41 -5.63
C ARG A 32 12.87 -5.68 -4.79
N LEU A 33 12.27 -4.61 -5.31
CA LEU A 33 11.36 -3.72 -4.59
C LEU A 33 9.92 -3.88 -5.13
N PRO A 34 9.18 -4.91 -4.68
CA PRO A 34 7.78 -5.05 -5.04
C PRO A 34 6.97 -3.88 -4.48
N VAL A 35 5.99 -3.42 -5.26
CA VAL A 35 4.94 -2.51 -4.78
C VAL A 35 3.64 -3.31 -4.74
N SER A 36 3.01 -3.37 -3.56
CA SER A 36 1.73 -4.04 -3.34
C SER A 36 0.60 -3.09 -3.73
N MET A 37 -0.07 -3.42 -4.84
CA MET A 37 -1.19 -2.66 -5.36
C MET A 37 -2.45 -3.05 -4.58
N HIS A 38 -3.19 -2.08 -4.06
CA HIS A 38 -4.45 -2.33 -3.38
C HIS A 38 -5.56 -2.71 -4.35
N CYS A 39 -6.34 -3.75 -4.05
CA CYS A 39 -7.40 -4.22 -4.93
C CYS A 39 -8.61 -3.27 -5.00
N TRP A 40 -8.83 -2.46 -3.96
CA TRP A 40 -10.07 -1.72 -3.76
C TRP A 40 -10.25 -0.47 -4.61
N GLN A 41 -9.19 0.01 -5.24
CA GLN A 41 -9.29 1.08 -6.24
C GLN A 41 -10.08 0.62 -7.48
N GLY A 42 -10.20 -0.69 -7.74
CA GLY A 42 -10.89 -1.21 -8.92
C GLY A 42 -12.40 -1.13 -8.88
N ASP A 43 -12.99 -1.06 -7.70
CA ASP A 43 -14.43 -1.14 -7.47
C ASP A 43 -14.96 -0.16 -6.42
N ASP A 44 -14.15 0.81 -6.02
CA ASP A 44 -14.47 1.83 -5.01
C ASP A 44 -14.71 1.25 -3.62
N VAL A 45 -13.91 0.24 -3.23
CA VAL A 45 -14.00 -0.42 -1.93
C VAL A 45 -15.36 -1.12 -1.70
N ALA A 46 -16.05 -1.49 -2.78
CA ALA A 46 -17.36 -2.14 -2.69
C ALA A 46 -17.24 -3.60 -2.18
N GLY A 47 -16.23 -4.33 -2.66
CA GLY A 47 -16.08 -5.75 -2.41
C GLY A 47 -17.17 -6.58 -3.09
N PHE A 48 -17.16 -7.89 -2.82
CA PHE A 48 -18.09 -8.87 -3.39
C PHE A 48 -19.05 -9.47 -2.37
N GLU A 49 -18.86 -9.18 -1.08
CA GLU A 49 -19.79 -9.56 -0.01
C GLU A 49 -21.15 -8.84 -0.16
N ASN A 50 -21.12 -7.53 -0.41
CA ASN A 50 -22.32 -6.70 -0.59
C ASN A 50 -22.04 -5.51 -1.53
N PRO A 51 -21.88 -5.75 -2.85
CA PRO A 51 -21.44 -4.73 -3.80
C PRO A 51 -22.41 -3.55 -3.99
N GLY A 52 -23.67 -3.71 -3.55
CA GLY A 52 -24.68 -2.64 -3.52
C GLY A 52 -24.72 -1.83 -2.22
N GLY A 53 -23.94 -2.23 -1.21
CA GLY A 53 -23.84 -1.55 0.07
C GLY A 53 -23.13 -0.20 -0.01
N SER A 54 -23.36 0.66 0.98
CA SER A 54 -22.64 1.92 1.11
C SER A 54 -21.29 1.73 1.79
N LEU A 55 -20.27 2.43 1.30
CA LEU A 55 -18.98 2.53 1.98
C LEU A 55 -19.14 3.33 3.28
N THR A 56 -18.63 2.79 4.38
CA THR A 56 -18.65 3.39 5.73
C THR A 56 -17.31 3.20 6.43
N GLY A 57 -17.19 3.61 7.70
CA GLY A 57 -15.94 3.52 8.46
C GLY A 57 -15.06 4.78 8.39
N GLY A 58 -15.61 5.88 7.87
CA GLY A 58 -14.93 7.17 7.79
C GLY A 58 -13.96 7.36 6.63
N ILE A 59 -14.02 6.44 5.66
CA ILE A 59 -13.39 6.53 4.33
C ILE A 59 -14.45 6.73 3.25
N GLN A 60 -14.08 7.40 2.15
CA GLN A 60 -15.01 7.69 1.05
C GLN A 60 -14.32 7.70 -0.30
N ALA A 61 -14.80 6.88 -1.24
CA ALA A 61 -14.45 7.02 -2.64
C ALA A 61 -15.22 8.18 -3.28
N THR A 62 -14.51 9.20 -3.75
CA THR A 62 -15.12 10.41 -4.31
C THR A 62 -15.03 10.42 -5.83
N GLY A 63 -16.17 10.58 -6.49
CA GLY A 63 -16.31 10.58 -7.93
C GLY A 63 -17.26 9.48 -8.42
N ASN A 64 -17.72 9.59 -9.67
CA ASN A 64 -18.66 8.65 -10.29
C ASN A 64 -18.18 8.21 -11.68
N TYR A 65 -16.87 8.00 -11.82
CA TYR A 65 -16.29 7.59 -13.10
C TYR A 65 -16.81 6.18 -13.46
N PRO A 66 -17.29 5.95 -14.69
CA PRO A 66 -17.90 4.67 -15.07
C PRO A 66 -16.88 3.53 -15.15
N GLY A 67 -17.38 2.30 -15.30
CA GLY A 67 -16.53 1.15 -15.61
C GLY A 67 -15.87 0.46 -14.41
N LYS A 68 -16.32 0.73 -13.18
CA LYS A 68 -15.83 0.02 -11.99
C LYS A 68 -16.04 -1.49 -12.13
N ALA A 69 -15.12 -2.28 -11.61
CA ALA A 69 -15.30 -3.73 -11.52
C ALA A 69 -16.48 -4.06 -10.60
N ARG A 70 -17.25 -5.09 -10.96
CA ARG A 70 -18.46 -5.51 -10.22
C ARG A 70 -18.34 -6.91 -9.62
N ASN A 71 -17.26 -7.62 -9.95
CA ASN A 71 -16.97 -8.97 -9.48
C ASN A 71 -15.46 -9.26 -9.64
N ALA A 72 -15.01 -10.37 -9.07
CA ALA A 72 -13.60 -10.76 -9.05
C ALA A 72 -13.01 -10.98 -10.46
N THR A 73 -13.81 -11.46 -11.42
CA THR A 73 -13.37 -11.67 -12.80
C THR A 73 -13.08 -10.35 -13.51
N GLU A 74 -13.99 -9.37 -13.40
CA GLU A 74 -13.76 -8.02 -13.92
C GLU A 74 -12.56 -7.37 -13.24
N LEU A 75 -12.45 -7.50 -11.91
CA LEU A 75 -11.35 -6.90 -11.15
C LEU A 75 -10.00 -7.48 -11.55
N ARG A 76 -9.89 -8.80 -11.72
CA ARG A 76 -8.67 -9.45 -12.21
C ARG A 76 -8.30 -9.00 -13.62
N ALA A 77 -9.27 -8.85 -14.52
CA ALA A 77 -9.01 -8.36 -15.88
C ALA A 77 -8.51 -6.90 -15.88
N ASP A 78 -9.10 -6.05 -15.04
CA ASP A 78 -8.68 -4.66 -14.88
C ASP A 78 -7.26 -4.57 -14.28
N LEU A 79 -6.96 -5.44 -13.30
CA LEU A 79 -5.63 -5.58 -12.71
C LEU A 79 -4.62 -6.08 -13.75
N GLU A 80 -4.93 -7.10 -14.54
CA GLU A 80 -4.04 -7.61 -15.60
C GLU A 80 -3.63 -6.52 -16.59
N LEU A 81 -4.57 -5.66 -16.99
CA LEU A 81 -4.22 -4.50 -17.81
C LEU A 81 -3.27 -3.56 -17.04
N ALA A 82 -3.57 -3.18 -15.81
CA ALA A 82 -2.68 -2.33 -15.02
C ALA A 82 -1.28 -2.95 -14.87
N LEU A 83 -1.18 -4.24 -14.54
CA LEU A 83 0.06 -5.00 -14.37
C LEU A 83 0.92 -4.97 -15.64
N SER A 84 0.31 -5.06 -16.83
CA SER A 84 1.02 -5.00 -18.11
C SER A 84 1.64 -3.62 -18.41
N LEU A 85 1.12 -2.56 -17.80
CA LEU A 85 1.56 -1.17 -18.02
C LEU A 85 2.58 -0.70 -16.96
N ILE A 86 2.85 -1.51 -15.94
CA ILE A 86 3.71 -1.20 -14.80
C ILE A 86 4.93 -2.14 -14.82
N PRO A 87 6.17 -1.63 -14.95
CA PRO A 87 7.36 -2.48 -15.02
C PRO A 87 7.73 -3.11 -13.66
N GLY A 88 8.41 -4.25 -13.70
CA GLY A 88 9.06 -4.86 -12.53
C GLY A 88 8.13 -5.57 -11.54
N PRO A 89 8.61 -5.86 -10.32
CA PRO A 89 7.92 -6.70 -9.34
C PRO A 89 6.71 -5.99 -8.73
N LYS A 90 5.63 -6.73 -8.51
CA LYS A 90 4.35 -6.24 -7.98
C LYS A 90 3.78 -7.29 -7.03
N ARG A 91 2.92 -6.85 -6.12
CA ARG A 91 2.04 -7.70 -5.29
C ARG A 91 0.62 -7.17 -5.40
N LEU A 92 -0.36 -7.96 -4.97
CA LEU A 92 -1.73 -7.50 -4.81
C LEU A 92 -2.11 -7.56 -3.32
N ASN A 93 -2.62 -6.45 -2.80
CA ASN A 93 -3.14 -6.35 -1.44
C ASN A 93 -4.67 -6.52 -1.48
N LEU A 94 -5.17 -7.56 -0.81
CA LEU A 94 -6.58 -7.94 -0.82
C LEU A 94 -7.27 -7.57 0.49
N HIS A 95 -8.53 -7.18 0.41
CA HIS A 95 -9.41 -7.10 1.58
C HIS A 95 -10.27 -8.36 1.71
N ALA A 96 -10.71 -8.68 2.92
CA ALA A 96 -11.59 -9.83 3.20
C ALA A 96 -12.90 -9.78 2.42
N ILE A 97 -13.48 -8.59 2.19
CA ILE A 97 -14.69 -8.43 1.37
C ILE A 97 -14.53 -8.79 -0.11
N TYR A 98 -13.31 -9.06 -0.59
CA TYR A 98 -13.03 -9.54 -1.96
C TYR A 98 -13.04 -11.07 -2.07
N LEU A 99 -13.56 -11.76 -1.05
CA LEU A 99 -13.78 -13.20 -1.09
C LEU A 99 -14.68 -13.61 -2.27
N GLU A 100 -14.50 -14.83 -2.76
CA GLU A 100 -15.35 -15.47 -3.77
C GLU A 100 -16.10 -16.64 -3.14
N SER A 101 -17.42 -16.55 -3.13
CA SER A 101 -18.33 -17.59 -2.64
C SER A 101 -19.67 -17.50 -3.36
N ASP A 102 -20.30 -18.64 -3.62
CA ASP A 102 -21.66 -18.71 -4.18
C ASP A 102 -22.73 -18.35 -3.13
N GLU A 103 -22.43 -18.59 -1.85
CA GLU A 103 -23.29 -18.29 -0.71
C GLU A 103 -22.69 -17.18 0.15
N PRO A 104 -23.50 -16.33 0.82
CA PRO A 104 -22.99 -15.35 1.77
C PRO A 104 -22.20 -16.02 2.90
N VAL A 105 -21.00 -15.51 3.18
CA VAL A 105 -20.13 -15.98 4.27
C VAL A 105 -20.01 -14.88 5.30
N ALA A 106 -20.33 -15.19 6.56
CA ALA A 106 -20.12 -14.26 7.64
C ALA A 106 -18.62 -13.96 7.79
N ARG A 107 -18.24 -12.69 8.04
CA ARG A 107 -16.83 -12.29 8.08
C ARG A 107 -15.99 -13.08 9.09
N ASN A 108 -16.57 -13.43 10.24
CA ASN A 108 -15.92 -14.25 11.26
C ASN A 108 -15.73 -15.73 10.84
N GLU A 109 -16.28 -16.15 9.71
CA GLU A 109 -16.24 -17.52 9.20
C GLU A 109 -15.47 -17.67 7.89
N ILE A 110 -14.84 -16.61 7.38
CA ILE A 110 -14.05 -16.69 6.15
C ILE A 110 -12.91 -17.71 6.28
N LYS A 111 -12.63 -18.42 5.19
CA LYS A 111 -11.60 -19.46 5.10
C LYS A 111 -10.71 -19.26 3.87
N PRO A 112 -9.54 -19.92 3.85
CA PRO A 112 -8.68 -20.01 2.66
C PRO A 112 -9.41 -20.38 1.36
N GLU A 113 -10.44 -21.22 1.44
CA GLU A 113 -11.20 -21.68 0.27
C GLU A 113 -11.90 -20.55 -0.50
N HIS A 114 -12.29 -19.46 0.16
CA HIS A 114 -12.93 -18.32 -0.52
C HIS A 114 -11.93 -17.42 -1.26
N PHE A 115 -10.63 -17.76 -1.22
CA PHE A 115 -9.56 -17.00 -1.88
C PHE A 115 -8.70 -17.89 -2.79
N THR A 116 -9.13 -19.12 -3.10
CA THR A 116 -8.38 -20.05 -3.96
C THR A 116 -8.19 -19.50 -5.37
N ASN A 117 -9.20 -18.85 -5.93
CA ASN A 117 -9.14 -18.22 -7.25
C ASN A 117 -8.12 -17.08 -7.27
N TRP A 118 -8.06 -16.26 -6.23
CA TRP A 118 -7.04 -15.23 -6.05
C TRP A 118 -5.63 -15.81 -5.99
N VAL A 119 -5.42 -16.89 -5.23
CA VAL A 119 -4.12 -17.57 -5.15
C VAL A 119 -3.72 -18.17 -6.50
N ALA A 120 -4.65 -18.84 -7.19
CA ALA A 120 -4.38 -19.42 -8.51
C ALA A 120 -4.01 -18.33 -9.53
N TRP A 121 -4.75 -17.23 -9.54
CA TRP A 121 -4.47 -16.07 -10.39
C TRP A 121 -3.13 -15.41 -10.05
N ALA A 122 -2.80 -15.26 -8.77
CA ALA A 122 -1.53 -14.71 -8.31
C ALA A 122 -0.34 -15.58 -8.75
N LYS A 123 -0.46 -16.92 -8.64
CA LYS A 123 0.56 -17.86 -9.16
C LYS A 123 0.77 -17.69 -10.66
N ALA A 124 -0.32 -17.62 -11.44
CA ALA A 124 -0.25 -17.45 -12.89
C ALA A 124 0.45 -16.15 -13.29
N ASN A 125 0.23 -15.08 -12.51
CA ASN A 125 0.81 -13.75 -12.75
C ASN A 125 2.12 -13.48 -11.98
N ARG A 126 2.66 -14.47 -11.26
CA ARG A 126 3.89 -14.37 -10.43
C ARG A 126 3.83 -13.24 -9.40
N LEU A 127 2.70 -13.11 -8.71
CA LEU A 127 2.46 -12.12 -7.67
C LEU A 127 2.50 -12.77 -6.28
N GLY A 128 2.98 -12.00 -5.29
CA GLY A 128 2.64 -12.24 -3.90
C GLY A 128 1.29 -11.60 -3.54
N LEU A 129 0.65 -12.10 -2.49
CA LEU A 129 -0.60 -11.56 -1.95
C LEU A 129 -0.44 -11.04 -0.52
N ASP A 130 -0.89 -9.82 -0.29
CA ASP A 130 -1.06 -9.21 1.03
C ASP A 130 -2.56 -9.19 1.38
N PHE A 131 -2.90 -9.01 2.66
CA PHE A 131 -4.27 -9.21 3.12
C PHE A 131 -4.74 -8.23 4.19
N ASN A 132 -6.05 -8.12 4.38
CA ASN A 132 -6.63 -7.24 5.39
C ASN A 132 -7.99 -7.80 5.87
N PRO A 133 -8.23 -7.99 7.17
CA PRO A 133 -9.59 -8.03 7.69
C PRO A 133 -10.32 -6.73 7.33
N SER A 134 -11.54 -6.83 6.83
CA SER A 134 -12.41 -5.67 6.58
C SER A 134 -13.28 -5.38 7.81
N CYS A 135 -12.94 -4.36 8.60
CA CYS A 135 -13.64 -4.01 9.85
C CYS A 135 -14.63 -2.84 9.69
N PHE A 136 -15.25 -2.69 8.51
CA PHE A 136 -16.11 -1.56 8.15
C PHE A 136 -17.19 -1.99 7.15
N SER A 137 -18.19 -1.15 6.84
CA SER A 137 -19.27 -1.48 5.88
C SER A 137 -20.00 -2.77 6.25
N HIS A 138 -20.32 -2.90 7.54
CA HIS A 138 -21.01 -4.05 8.10
C HIS A 138 -22.00 -3.61 9.19
N PRO A 139 -23.14 -4.31 9.38
CA PRO A 139 -24.08 -3.99 10.45
C PRO A 139 -23.44 -3.94 11.84
N LEU A 140 -22.50 -4.86 12.13
CA LEU A 140 -21.79 -4.90 13.42
C LEU A 140 -20.64 -3.89 13.56
N SER A 141 -20.44 -3.00 12.58
CA SER A 141 -19.55 -1.83 12.70
C SER A 141 -20.32 -0.51 12.65
N ALA A 142 -21.66 -0.54 12.56
CA ALA A 142 -22.49 0.64 12.33
C ALA A 142 -22.42 1.65 13.50
N ASP A 143 -22.14 1.18 14.72
CA ASP A 143 -22.00 2.02 15.92
C ASP A 143 -20.66 2.80 15.95
N GLY A 144 -19.80 2.63 14.94
CA GLY A 144 -18.48 3.26 14.89
C GLY A 144 -17.43 2.58 15.77
N PHE A 145 -17.70 1.36 16.24
CA PHE A 145 -16.77 0.53 16.99
C PHE A 145 -16.82 -0.94 16.55
N THR A 146 -15.66 -1.61 16.59
CA THR A 146 -15.46 -3.01 16.22
C THR A 146 -14.66 -3.75 17.29
N LEU A 147 -13.34 -3.86 17.16
CA LEU A 147 -12.46 -4.48 18.15
C LEU A 147 -12.48 -3.76 19.51
N ALA A 148 -12.84 -2.47 19.54
CA ALA A 148 -13.01 -1.71 20.77
C ALA A 148 -14.48 -1.60 21.23
N HIS A 149 -15.40 -2.35 20.62
CA HIS A 149 -16.81 -2.31 20.96
C HIS A 149 -17.06 -2.77 22.41
N ALA A 150 -17.98 -2.10 23.10
CA ALA A 150 -18.29 -2.40 24.51
C ALA A 150 -19.12 -3.68 24.68
N ASN A 151 -20.03 -3.97 23.74
CA ASN A 151 -20.71 -5.26 23.65
C ASN A 151 -19.70 -6.37 23.28
N ASP A 152 -19.62 -7.39 24.13
CA ASP A 152 -18.72 -8.54 24.01
C ASP A 152 -18.98 -9.39 22.77
N GLU A 153 -20.25 -9.56 22.37
CA GLU A 153 -20.61 -10.36 21.19
C GLU A 153 -20.14 -9.68 19.89
N ILE A 154 -20.33 -8.37 19.78
CA ILE A 154 -19.83 -7.59 18.62
C ILE A 154 -18.30 -7.63 18.60
N ARG A 155 -17.66 -7.44 19.75
CA ARG A 155 -16.20 -7.48 19.85
C ARG A 155 -15.65 -8.85 19.48
N GLN A 156 -16.27 -9.93 19.95
CA GLN A 156 -15.85 -11.30 19.63
C GLN A 156 -15.99 -11.59 18.13
N PHE A 157 -17.07 -11.14 17.49
CA PHE A 157 -17.23 -11.28 16.04
C PHE A 157 -16.03 -10.69 15.27
N TRP A 158 -15.58 -9.49 15.65
CA TRP A 158 -14.45 -8.83 15.00
C TRP A 158 -13.11 -9.49 15.34
N ILE A 159 -12.92 -9.95 16.58
CA ILE A 159 -11.74 -10.73 16.96
C ILE A 159 -11.66 -12.02 16.12
N ASP A 160 -12.77 -12.73 15.98
CA ASP A 160 -12.84 -13.99 15.24
C ASP A 160 -12.64 -13.77 13.74
N HIS A 161 -13.13 -12.66 13.19
CA HIS A 161 -12.82 -12.23 11.82
C HIS A 161 -11.32 -11.99 11.63
N VAL A 162 -10.66 -11.24 12.52
CA VAL A 162 -9.20 -11.04 12.42
C VAL A 162 -8.47 -12.38 12.50
N LYS A 163 -8.83 -13.28 13.43
CA LYS A 163 -8.25 -14.63 13.51
C LYS A 163 -8.43 -15.43 12.21
N ALA A 164 -9.61 -15.38 11.62
CA ALA A 164 -9.90 -16.02 10.34
C ALA A 164 -9.06 -15.43 9.21
N SER A 165 -8.95 -14.10 9.14
CA SER A 165 -8.11 -13.40 8.16
C SER A 165 -6.63 -13.75 8.29
N ARG A 166 -6.12 -13.94 9.51
CA ARG A 166 -4.72 -14.34 9.74
C ARG A 166 -4.43 -15.72 9.14
N ARG A 167 -5.37 -16.66 9.23
CA ARG A 167 -5.24 -17.99 8.60
C ARG A 167 -5.27 -17.91 7.07
N VAL A 168 -6.09 -17.04 6.49
CA VAL A 168 -6.10 -16.77 5.04
C VAL A 168 -4.76 -16.17 4.59
N SER A 169 -4.23 -15.19 5.33
CA SER A 169 -2.93 -14.59 5.04
C SER A 169 -1.78 -15.61 5.13
N ALA A 170 -1.74 -16.44 6.18
CA ALA A 170 -0.75 -17.52 6.27
C ALA A 170 -0.88 -18.52 5.11
N TYR A 171 -2.10 -18.86 4.70
CA TYR A 171 -2.34 -19.67 3.51
C TYR A 171 -1.77 -19.01 2.25
N PHE A 172 -1.91 -17.70 2.06
CA PHE A 172 -1.27 -17.01 0.93
C PHE A 172 0.24 -17.18 0.94
N GLY A 173 0.87 -17.01 2.11
CA GLY A 173 2.31 -17.17 2.23
C GLY A 173 2.79 -18.58 1.93
N GLU A 174 2.10 -19.59 2.45
CA GLU A 174 2.36 -21.00 2.17
C GLU A 174 2.24 -21.30 0.67
N GLN A 175 1.19 -20.78 0.02
CA GLN A 175 0.93 -21.07 -1.39
C GLN A 175 1.86 -20.32 -2.35
N LEU A 176 2.33 -19.13 -2.00
CA LEU A 176 3.08 -18.24 -2.89
C LEU A 176 4.57 -18.17 -2.58
N GLY A 177 5.03 -18.78 -1.47
CA GLY A 177 6.44 -18.82 -1.08
C GLY A 177 7.00 -17.48 -0.63
N THR A 178 6.14 -16.55 -0.24
CA THR A 178 6.50 -15.21 0.24
C THR A 178 5.48 -14.78 1.30
N PRO A 179 5.90 -14.25 2.47
CA PRO A 179 4.96 -13.93 3.52
C PRO A 179 3.93 -12.91 3.04
N SER A 180 2.68 -13.15 3.40
CA SER A 180 1.59 -12.19 3.25
C SER A 180 1.62 -11.25 4.44
N VAL A 181 1.69 -9.95 4.18
CA VAL A 181 1.47 -8.95 5.23
C VAL A 181 -0.02 -8.79 5.41
N MET A 182 -0.53 -9.11 6.60
CA MET A 182 -1.91 -8.86 6.96
C MET A 182 -2.01 -7.60 7.79
N ASN A 183 -2.68 -6.57 7.27
CA ASN A 183 -2.80 -5.29 7.93
C ASN A 183 -4.15 -5.11 8.62
N ILE A 184 -4.11 -4.70 9.89
CA ILE A 184 -5.27 -4.50 10.74
C ILE A 184 -5.53 -3.00 10.86
N TRP A 185 -6.52 -2.54 10.10
CA TRP A 185 -7.12 -1.22 10.23
C TRP A 185 -8.58 -1.34 10.73
N ILE A 186 -8.99 -0.43 11.61
CA ILE A 186 -10.35 -0.36 12.14
C ILE A 186 -10.85 1.10 12.18
N PRO A 187 -12.16 1.34 11.99
CA PRO A 187 -12.75 2.68 12.00
C PRO A 187 -13.08 3.20 13.41
N ASP A 188 -12.69 2.46 14.46
CA ASP A 188 -13.13 2.68 15.83
C ASP A 188 -12.81 4.09 16.32
N GLY A 189 -13.85 4.88 16.60
CA GLY A 189 -13.70 6.28 16.95
C GLY A 189 -15.00 6.97 17.33
N MET A 190 -14.90 8.26 17.66
CA MET A 190 -16.05 9.10 17.97
C MET A 190 -16.05 10.34 17.10
N LYS A 191 -17.25 10.70 16.64
CA LYS A 191 -17.50 11.93 15.89
C LYS A 191 -17.14 13.18 16.70
N ASP A 192 -17.52 13.20 17.97
CA ASP A 192 -17.52 14.41 18.82
C ASP A 192 -16.78 14.19 20.15
N ILE A 193 -16.79 15.20 21.03
CA ILE A 193 -16.08 15.24 22.30
C ILE A 193 -16.29 13.95 23.10
N THR A 194 -15.18 13.26 23.36
CA THR A 194 -15.16 11.95 24.00
C THR A 194 -14.83 12.05 25.48
N VAL A 195 -15.68 11.49 26.33
CA VAL A 195 -15.49 11.46 27.80
C VAL A 195 -14.37 10.48 28.19
N ASP A 196 -14.43 9.25 27.69
CA ASP A 196 -13.50 8.19 28.05
C ASP A 196 -12.76 7.67 26.80
N ARG A 197 -11.49 8.09 26.68
CA ARG A 197 -10.58 7.62 25.63
C ARG A 197 -9.73 6.42 26.08
N LEU A 198 -9.84 5.98 27.33
CA LEU A 198 -9.07 4.88 27.88
C LEU A 198 -9.78 3.55 27.69
N ALA A 199 -11.06 3.44 28.07
CA ALA A 199 -11.76 2.16 28.04
C ALA A 199 -11.83 1.52 26.64
N PRO A 200 -12.10 2.25 25.53
CA PRO A 200 -12.02 1.65 24.20
C PRO A 200 -10.63 1.16 23.84
N ARG A 201 -9.56 1.87 24.23
CA ARG A 201 -8.17 1.46 23.99
C ARG A 201 -7.79 0.22 24.78
N GLN A 202 -8.27 0.09 26.02
CA GLN A 202 -8.07 -1.13 26.82
C GLN A 202 -8.73 -2.35 26.18
N ARG A 203 -9.95 -2.18 25.65
CA ARG A 203 -10.64 -3.25 24.91
C ARG A 203 -9.91 -3.61 23.62
N LEU A 204 -9.47 -2.61 22.85
CA LEU A 204 -8.69 -2.82 21.64
C LEU A 204 -7.39 -3.59 21.93
N LEU A 205 -6.67 -3.21 22.99
CA LEU A 205 -5.44 -3.90 23.41
C LEU A 205 -5.69 -5.39 23.69
N ALA A 206 -6.72 -5.69 24.48
CA ALA A 206 -7.09 -7.07 24.79
C ALA A 206 -7.57 -7.85 23.55
N ALA A 207 -8.35 -7.20 22.68
CA ALA A 207 -8.87 -7.80 21.45
C ALA A 207 -7.76 -8.15 20.46
N LEU A 208 -6.76 -7.26 20.30
CA LEU A 208 -5.61 -7.52 19.44
C LEU A 208 -4.74 -8.65 20.00
N ASP A 209 -4.46 -8.64 21.31
CA ASP A 209 -3.70 -9.73 21.97
C ASP A 209 -4.38 -11.09 21.75
N GLU A 210 -5.71 -11.14 21.85
CA GLU A 210 -6.49 -12.34 21.55
C GLU A 210 -6.43 -12.72 20.07
N ALA A 211 -6.57 -11.74 19.17
CA ALA A 211 -6.58 -11.96 17.72
C ALA A 211 -5.24 -12.53 17.20
N ILE A 212 -4.11 -12.07 17.77
CA ILE A 212 -2.76 -12.54 17.40
C ILE A 212 -2.22 -13.68 18.28
N SER A 213 -3.05 -14.23 19.16
CA SER A 213 -2.63 -15.27 20.11
C SER A 213 -2.18 -16.56 19.43
N GLU A 214 -2.85 -16.95 18.34
CA GLU A 214 -2.44 -18.05 17.47
C GLU A 214 -1.11 -17.72 16.80
N LYS A 215 -0.09 -18.54 17.05
CA LYS A 215 1.23 -18.38 16.45
C LYS A 215 1.25 -19.00 15.06
N LEU A 216 1.45 -18.16 14.05
CA LEU A 216 1.58 -18.53 12.65
C LEU A 216 3.05 -18.43 12.23
N ASP A 217 3.42 -19.13 11.17
CA ASP A 217 4.79 -19.13 10.66
C ASP A 217 5.15 -17.74 10.08
N PRO A 218 6.18 -17.04 10.62
CA PRO A 218 6.61 -15.74 10.11
C PRO A 218 7.15 -15.78 8.67
N ALA A 219 7.48 -16.97 8.13
CA ALA A 219 7.81 -17.13 6.71
C ALA A 219 6.57 -17.01 5.81
N HIS A 220 5.37 -17.18 6.35
CA HIS A 220 4.11 -17.14 5.61
C HIS A 220 3.23 -15.93 5.96
N HIS A 221 3.36 -15.37 7.16
CA HIS A 221 2.45 -14.34 7.65
C HIS A 221 3.14 -13.30 8.51
N ILE A 222 2.74 -12.04 8.33
CA ILE A 222 3.17 -10.91 9.15
C ILE A 222 1.93 -10.13 9.58
N ASP A 223 1.70 -10.00 10.89
CA ASP A 223 0.69 -9.10 11.44
C ASP A 223 1.19 -7.65 11.40
N ALA A 224 0.42 -6.73 10.81
CA ALA A 224 0.63 -5.28 10.84
C ALA A 224 -0.57 -4.57 11.47
N VAL A 225 -0.33 -3.45 12.15
CA VAL A 225 -1.38 -2.61 12.74
C VAL A 225 -1.28 -1.18 12.22
N GLU A 226 -2.41 -0.58 11.85
CA GLU A 226 -2.47 0.71 11.17
C GLU A 226 -3.20 1.77 12.00
N SER A 227 -2.49 2.84 12.33
CA SER A 227 -3.10 4.00 12.98
C SER A 227 -3.80 4.91 12.01
N LYS A 228 -4.81 5.62 12.50
CA LYS A 228 -5.43 6.75 11.81
C LYS A 228 -5.60 7.93 12.77
N LEU A 229 -5.44 9.15 12.25
CA LEU A 229 -5.69 10.35 13.03
C LEU A 229 -7.19 10.56 13.22
N PHE A 230 -7.94 10.60 12.12
CA PHE A 230 -9.38 10.80 12.11
C PHE A 230 -10.03 10.24 10.83
N GLY A 231 -11.32 9.97 10.88
CA GLY A 231 -12.15 9.63 9.71
C GLY A 231 -13.41 10.48 9.66
N ILE A 232 -14.09 10.53 8.51
CA ILE A 232 -15.36 11.26 8.39
C ILE A 232 -16.44 10.56 9.24
N GLY A 233 -17.08 11.27 10.16
CA GLY A 233 -17.97 10.68 11.16
C GLY A 233 -17.26 10.11 12.40
N ALA A 234 -15.92 10.17 12.46
CA ALA A 234 -15.08 9.78 13.58
C ALA A 234 -13.94 10.81 13.79
N GLU A 235 -14.29 12.10 13.77
CA GLU A 235 -13.33 13.20 13.63
C GLU A 235 -12.55 13.50 14.92
N SER A 236 -13.20 13.38 16.09
CA SER A 236 -12.69 13.92 17.35
C SER A 236 -11.84 12.94 18.16
N TYR A 237 -11.89 11.65 17.82
CA TYR A 237 -11.19 10.60 18.54
C TYR A 237 -11.10 9.32 17.71
N THR A 238 -9.87 8.81 17.56
CA THR A 238 -9.60 7.48 17.01
C THR A 238 -9.02 6.59 18.12
N VAL A 239 -9.58 5.38 18.27
CA VAL A 239 -9.15 4.43 19.31
C VAL A 239 -7.72 3.98 19.01
N GLY A 240 -7.49 3.45 17.82
CA GLY A 240 -6.20 3.04 17.29
C GLY A 240 -5.34 4.22 16.82
N SER A 241 -4.96 5.10 17.75
CA SER A 241 -4.10 6.26 17.45
C SER A 241 -2.65 5.85 17.17
N ASN A 242 -1.86 6.78 16.62
CA ASN A 242 -0.43 6.57 16.35
C ASN A 242 0.33 5.99 17.55
N GLU A 243 0.27 6.63 18.72
CA GLU A 243 0.99 6.18 19.92
C GLU A 243 0.46 4.83 20.44
N PHE A 244 -0.82 4.55 20.23
CA PHE A 244 -1.40 3.26 20.62
C PHE A 244 -0.74 2.14 19.82
N TYR A 245 -0.69 2.27 18.49
CA TYR A 245 -0.12 1.23 17.64
C TYR A 245 1.41 1.20 17.63
N MET A 246 2.09 2.34 17.80
CA MET A 246 3.53 2.34 18.05
C MET A 246 3.86 1.57 19.35
N GLY A 247 3.12 1.82 20.44
CA GLY A 247 3.27 1.07 21.69
C GLY A 247 2.90 -0.41 21.56
N TYR A 248 1.82 -0.72 20.82
CA TYR A 248 1.39 -2.09 20.58
C TYR A 248 2.42 -2.87 19.76
N ALA A 249 2.80 -2.37 18.59
CA ALA A 249 3.77 -3.01 17.70
C ALA A 249 5.15 -3.16 18.37
N THR A 250 5.58 -2.16 19.15
CA THR A 250 6.82 -2.27 19.93
C THR A 250 6.73 -3.38 20.98
N SER A 251 5.64 -3.46 21.75
CA SER A 251 5.54 -4.44 22.85
C SER A 251 5.23 -5.86 22.39
N ARG A 252 4.49 -6.03 21.29
CA ARG A 252 4.09 -7.34 20.73
C ARG A 252 4.96 -7.78 19.55
N GLN A 253 5.86 -6.93 19.08
CA GLN A 253 6.73 -7.19 17.93
C GLN A 253 5.93 -7.56 16.67
N THR A 254 4.80 -6.88 16.43
CA THR A 254 4.12 -6.89 15.13
C THR A 254 4.80 -5.91 14.20
N ALA A 255 4.48 -5.96 12.90
CA ALA A 255 4.79 -4.84 12.02
C ALA A 255 3.95 -3.61 12.40
N LEU A 256 4.44 -2.43 12.05
CA LEU A 256 3.71 -1.17 12.13
C LEU A 256 3.37 -0.70 10.71
N CYS A 257 2.09 -0.42 10.44
CA CYS A 257 1.68 0.22 9.20
C CYS A 257 1.71 1.74 9.36
N LEU A 258 2.35 2.42 8.42
CA LEU A 258 2.41 3.87 8.30
C LEU A 258 1.74 4.28 6.98
N ASP A 259 0.54 4.85 7.07
CA ASP A 259 -0.16 5.42 5.91
C ASP A 259 0.15 6.91 5.78
N ALA A 260 0.54 7.36 4.58
CA ALA A 260 0.92 8.74 4.32
C ALA A 260 -0.22 9.77 4.51
N GLY A 261 -1.48 9.32 4.50
CA GLY A 261 -2.70 10.11 4.65
C GLY A 261 -3.22 10.21 6.07
N HIS A 262 -2.71 9.37 6.97
CA HIS A 262 -3.31 9.12 8.29
C HIS A 262 -2.83 10.03 9.42
N PHE A 263 -2.06 11.08 9.13
CA PHE A 263 -1.36 11.88 10.13
C PHE A 263 -1.80 13.35 10.15
N HIS A 264 -1.26 14.14 11.07
CA HIS A 264 -1.59 15.56 11.20
C HIS A 264 -1.15 16.37 9.96
N PRO A 265 -1.71 17.57 9.74
CA PRO A 265 -1.18 18.46 8.72
C PRO A 265 0.33 18.65 8.87
N THR A 266 1.07 18.51 7.76
CA THR A 266 2.55 18.56 7.67
C THR A 266 3.32 17.40 8.29
N GLU A 267 2.64 16.47 8.98
CA GLU A 267 3.27 15.26 9.49
C GLU A 267 3.53 14.29 8.33
N VAL A 268 4.75 13.75 8.27
CA VAL A 268 5.22 12.91 7.16
C VAL A 268 5.67 11.55 7.68
N ILE A 269 5.46 10.50 6.89
CA ILE A 269 5.84 9.13 7.27
C ILE A 269 7.30 8.85 6.94
N SER A 270 7.90 9.58 5.99
CA SER A 270 9.32 9.49 5.67
C SER A 270 10.21 9.62 6.92
N ASP A 271 9.96 10.63 7.76
CA ASP A 271 10.66 10.84 9.05
C ASP A 271 10.51 9.65 10.01
N LYS A 272 9.33 9.03 10.04
CA LYS A 272 8.99 7.96 10.98
C LYS A 272 9.70 6.65 10.68
N ILE A 273 10.10 6.42 9.42
CA ILE A 273 10.69 5.15 8.98
C ILE A 273 11.92 4.81 9.82
N SER A 274 12.88 5.72 9.92
CA SER A 274 14.14 5.47 10.63
C SER A 274 13.92 5.34 12.15
N ALA A 275 12.99 6.11 12.71
CA ALA A 275 12.63 6.06 14.13
C ALA A 275 11.95 4.74 14.51
N ALA A 276 10.89 4.35 13.78
CA ALA A 276 10.09 3.18 14.09
C ALA A 276 10.87 1.88 13.92
N MET A 277 11.74 1.80 12.91
CA MET A 277 12.54 0.61 12.58
C MET A 277 13.49 0.16 13.70
N LEU A 278 13.81 1.05 14.65
CA LEU A 278 14.61 0.74 15.84
C LEU A 278 13.84 -0.09 16.89
N TYR A 279 12.50 -0.08 16.85
CA TYR A 279 11.65 -0.66 17.90
C TYR A 279 10.76 -1.79 17.38
N VAL A 280 10.38 -1.73 16.09
CA VAL A 280 9.48 -2.71 15.47
C VAL A 280 10.22 -3.56 14.43
N PRO A 281 9.89 -4.85 14.26
CA PRO A 281 10.64 -5.74 13.38
C PRO A 281 10.48 -5.39 11.90
N ARG A 282 9.33 -4.86 11.48
CA ARG A 282 8.99 -4.58 10.08
C ARG A 282 8.07 -3.37 9.99
N LEU A 283 8.09 -2.70 8.85
CA LEU A 283 7.13 -1.66 8.49
C LEU A 283 6.31 -2.08 7.28
N LEU A 284 5.02 -1.82 7.32
CA LEU A 284 4.19 -1.69 6.12
C LEU A 284 4.03 -0.20 5.85
N LEU A 285 4.20 0.21 4.60
CA LEU A 285 3.95 1.58 4.19
C LEU A 285 2.75 1.58 3.27
N HIS A 286 1.69 2.28 3.65
CA HIS A 286 0.62 2.62 2.73
C HIS A 286 0.94 4.00 2.15
N VAL A 287 1.51 4.01 0.95
CA VAL A 287 1.79 5.27 0.26
C VAL A 287 0.51 5.74 -0.40
N SER A 288 -0.03 6.84 0.12
CA SER A 288 -1.25 7.53 -0.30
C SER A 288 -0.95 9.02 -0.50
N ARG A 289 -1.93 9.81 -0.94
CA ARG A 289 -1.81 11.26 -1.01
C ARG A 289 -2.99 11.96 -0.33
N PRO A 290 -2.82 12.49 0.90
CA PRO A 290 -3.84 13.29 1.54
C PRO A 290 -3.98 14.65 0.87
N VAL A 291 -5.22 15.08 0.63
CA VAL A 291 -5.55 16.43 0.18
C VAL A 291 -6.42 17.06 1.25
N ARG A 292 -5.74 17.60 2.28
CA ARG A 292 -6.29 18.23 3.50
C ARG A 292 -6.93 17.29 4.52
N TRP A 293 -7.37 16.13 4.09
CA TRP A 293 -7.82 15.03 4.92
C TRP A 293 -7.30 13.73 4.30
N ASP A 294 -7.57 12.62 4.96
CA ASP A 294 -7.27 11.29 4.42
C ASP A 294 -8.20 10.96 3.26
N SER A 295 -7.86 11.53 2.10
CA SER A 295 -8.73 11.62 0.93
C SER A 295 -8.41 10.62 -0.16
N ASP A 296 -7.46 9.73 0.09
CA ASP A 296 -7.15 8.59 -0.78
C ASP A 296 -6.92 8.97 -2.25
N HIS A 297 -6.16 10.04 -2.50
CA HIS A 297 -5.83 10.42 -3.87
C HIS A 297 -4.61 9.63 -4.38
N VAL A 298 -4.57 9.46 -5.69
CA VAL A 298 -3.46 8.80 -6.39
C VAL A 298 -2.11 9.41 -6.04
N VAL A 299 -1.16 8.54 -5.69
CA VAL A 299 0.25 8.86 -5.42
C VAL A 299 0.91 9.54 -6.62
N LEU A 300 1.64 10.63 -6.36
CA LEU A 300 2.38 11.38 -7.36
C LEU A 300 3.88 11.15 -7.24
N LEU A 301 4.64 11.57 -8.24
CA LEU A 301 6.09 11.73 -8.08
C LEU A 301 6.36 13.09 -7.44
N ASP A 302 6.06 13.19 -6.14
CA ASP A 302 6.16 14.40 -5.34
C ASP A 302 7.26 14.29 -4.26
N ASP A 303 7.36 15.32 -3.41
CA ASP A 303 8.42 15.43 -2.41
C ASP A 303 8.33 14.31 -1.36
N GLU A 304 7.15 14.04 -0.80
CA GLU A 304 6.99 13.02 0.25
C GLU A 304 7.12 11.60 -0.31
N THR A 305 6.57 11.32 -1.49
CA THR A 305 6.78 10.01 -2.15
C THR A 305 8.27 9.78 -2.42
N GLN A 306 9.01 10.82 -2.83
CA GLN A 306 10.46 10.75 -2.98
C GLN A 306 11.18 10.57 -1.65
N ALA A 307 10.77 11.26 -0.59
CA ALA A 307 11.37 11.15 0.73
C ALA A 307 11.19 9.74 1.32
N ILE A 308 9.99 9.17 1.21
CA ILE A 308 9.69 7.77 1.59
C ILE A 308 10.65 6.81 0.88
N ALA A 309 10.74 6.90 -0.44
CA ALA A 309 11.65 6.05 -1.22
C ALA A 309 13.12 6.23 -0.78
N SER A 310 13.53 7.47 -0.52
CA SER A 310 14.90 7.79 -0.13
C SER A 310 15.26 7.15 1.21
N GLU A 311 14.39 7.19 2.21
CA GLU A 311 14.64 6.56 3.51
C GLU A 311 14.72 5.03 3.41
N ILE A 312 13.90 4.41 2.56
CA ILE A 312 13.98 2.96 2.33
C ILE A 312 15.35 2.58 1.76
N ILE A 313 15.80 3.29 0.73
CA ILE A 313 17.04 2.96 0.02
C ILE A 313 18.29 3.33 0.84
N ARG A 314 18.33 4.53 1.43
CA ARG A 314 19.48 5.03 2.20
C ARG A 314 19.85 4.15 3.39
N HIS A 315 18.86 3.43 3.92
CA HIS A 315 19.00 2.54 5.08
C HIS A 315 18.96 1.06 4.71
N ASN A 316 18.97 0.71 3.42
CA ASN A 316 19.00 -0.68 2.93
C ASN A 316 17.84 -1.53 3.49
N LEU A 317 16.62 -0.99 3.51
CA LEU A 317 15.45 -1.58 4.20
C LEU A 317 14.64 -2.58 3.36
N PHE A 318 15.24 -3.16 2.32
CA PHE A 318 14.59 -4.04 1.33
C PHE A 318 13.75 -5.17 1.95
N ASP A 319 14.23 -5.79 3.03
CA ASP A 319 13.59 -6.98 3.62
C ASP A 319 12.70 -6.66 4.83
N ARG A 320 12.72 -5.40 5.32
CA ARG A 320 11.99 -4.97 6.52
C ARG A 320 10.88 -3.97 6.22
N VAL A 321 10.89 -3.34 5.05
CA VAL A 321 9.83 -2.44 4.58
C VAL A 321 9.02 -3.13 3.50
N HIS A 322 7.71 -3.19 3.71
CA HIS A 322 6.73 -3.66 2.75
C HIS A 322 6.05 -2.43 2.14
N ILE A 323 6.23 -2.21 0.83
CA ILE A 323 5.70 -1.03 0.15
C ILE A 323 4.33 -1.37 -0.43
N GLY A 324 3.28 -0.81 0.15
CA GLY A 324 1.92 -0.83 -0.34
C GLY A 324 1.48 0.53 -0.87
N LEU A 325 0.47 0.53 -1.72
CA LEU A 325 -0.28 1.74 -2.06
C LEU A 325 -1.61 1.69 -1.33
N ASP A 326 -2.15 2.84 -0.95
CA ASP A 326 -3.54 2.97 -0.50
C ASP A 326 -4.13 4.25 -1.08
N PHE A 327 -5.09 4.11 -1.99
CA PHE A 327 -5.87 5.22 -2.52
C PHE A 327 -7.09 4.66 -3.26
N PHE A 328 -8.12 5.49 -3.47
CA PHE A 328 -9.31 5.10 -4.24
C PHE A 328 -9.99 6.34 -4.83
N ASP A 329 -9.41 6.82 -5.93
CA ASP A 329 -9.97 7.92 -6.71
C ASP A 329 -11.02 7.40 -7.69
N ALA A 330 -12.29 7.57 -7.33
CA ALA A 330 -13.44 7.19 -8.14
C ALA A 330 -13.84 8.27 -9.17
N SER A 331 -13.07 9.35 -9.30
CA SER A 331 -13.34 10.45 -10.24
C SER A 331 -12.64 10.27 -11.59
N ILE A 332 -11.72 9.31 -11.70
CA ILE A 332 -10.96 8.99 -12.91
C ILE A 332 -11.01 7.51 -13.26
N ASN A 333 -10.44 7.14 -14.40
CA ASN A 333 -10.25 5.75 -14.79
C ASN A 333 -9.38 5.02 -13.74
N ARG A 334 -9.93 3.97 -13.13
CA ARG A 334 -9.31 3.21 -12.02
C ARG A 334 -8.03 2.48 -12.42
N ILE A 335 -7.95 2.04 -13.68
CA ILE A 335 -6.72 1.44 -14.23
C ILE A 335 -5.63 2.50 -14.37
N ALA A 336 -5.98 3.70 -14.85
CA ALA A 336 -5.05 4.82 -14.89
C ALA A 336 -4.58 5.22 -13.48
N ALA A 337 -5.46 5.22 -12.47
CA ALA A 337 -5.11 5.50 -11.08
C ALA A 337 -3.99 4.57 -10.58
N TRP A 338 -4.16 3.25 -10.74
CA TRP A 338 -3.11 2.28 -10.39
C TRP A 338 -1.82 2.47 -11.17
N VAL A 339 -1.92 2.66 -12.50
CA VAL A 339 -0.74 2.80 -13.37
C VAL A 339 0.06 4.04 -12.97
N ILE A 340 -0.61 5.17 -12.70
CA ILE A 340 0.03 6.40 -12.24
C ILE A 340 0.70 6.19 -10.88
N GLY A 341 -0.04 5.76 -9.87
CA GLY A 341 0.46 5.63 -8.50
C GLY A 341 1.64 4.65 -8.40
N THR A 342 1.49 3.46 -9.00
CA THR A 342 2.53 2.42 -8.93
C THR A 342 3.79 2.80 -9.71
N ARG A 343 3.65 3.42 -10.90
CA ARG A 343 4.81 3.92 -11.64
C ARG A 343 5.49 5.06 -10.90
N ASN A 344 4.74 5.93 -10.23
CA ASN A 344 5.33 7.03 -9.45
C ASN A 344 6.12 6.53 -8.25
N MET A 345 5.60 5.55 -7.50
CA MET A 345 6.37 4.92 -6.43
C MET A 345 7.65 4.27 -6.95
N LYS A 346 7.58 3.53 -8.08
CA LYS A 346 8.77 2.92 -8.69
C LYS A 346 9.78 3.94 -9.23
N LYS A 347 9.33 5.06 -9.79
CA LYS A 347 10.20 6.17 -10.17
C LYS A 347 10.90 6.78 -8.96
N ALA A 348 10.20 6.95 -7.85
CA ALA A 348 10.79 7.47 -6.62
C ALA A 348 11.88 6.54 -6.07
N LEU A 349 11.61 5.22 -6.04
CA LEU A 349 12.59 4.19 -5.68
C LEU A 349 13.80 4.20 -6.62
N LEU A 350 13.58 4.31 -7.92
CA LEU A 350 14.67 4.41 -8.89
C LEU A 350 15.54 5.64 -8.62
N ARG A 351 14.93 6.82 -8.41
CA ARG A 351 15.67 8.06 -8.11
C ARG A 351 16.51 7.91 -6.85
N ALA A 352 15.98 7.26 -5.82
CA ALA A 352 16.71 6.98 -4.59
C ALA A 352 17.87 5.98 -4.80
N LEU A 353 17.70 4.95 -5.64
CA LEU A 353 18.77 4.03 -6.04
C LEU A 353 19.87 4.69 -6.89
N LEU A 354 19.53 5.79 -7.55
CA LEU A 354 20.45 6.58 -8.36
C LEU A 354 21.15 7.70 -7.57
N GLU A 355 20.88 7.82 -6.27
CA GLU A 355 21.52 8.81 -5.41
C GLU A 355 22.94 8.34 -4.99
N PRO A 356 23.96 9.22 -5.01
CA PRO A 356 25.29 8.91 -4.47
C PRO A 356 25.30 8.96 -2.92
N VAL A 357 24.49 8.10 -2.29
CA VAL A 357 24.16 8.12 -0.85
C VAL A 357 25.42 8.19 0.03
N ALA A 358 26.44 7.38 -0.25
CA ALA A 358 27.66 7.34 0.55
C ALA A 358 28.40 8.69 0.54
N ALA A 359 28.48 9.35 -0.62
CA ALA A 359 29.11 10.66 -0.73
C ALA A 359 28.28 11.74 -0.01
N LEU A 360 26.95 11.70 -0.13
CA LEU A 360 26.06 12.64 0.57
C LEU A 360 26.11 12.50 2.09
N LYS A 361 26.14 11.25 2.60
CA LYS A 361 26.32 10.97 4.03
C LYS A 361 27.67 11.48 4.54
N GLN A 362 28.74 11.27 3.77
CA GLN A 362 30.06 11.78 4.15
C GLN A 362 30.11 13.31 4.23
N LEU A 363 29.43 14.02 3.31
CA LEU A 363 29.32 15.48 3.35
C LEU A 363 28.53 15.95 4.58
N GLU A 364 27.45 15.25 4.91
CA GLU A 364 26.65 15.50 6.12
C GLU A 364 27.46 15.34 7.40
N GLU A 365 28.18 14.22 7.54
CA GLU A 365 29.04 13.94 8.70
C GLU A 365 30.18 14.96 8.85
N ASN A 366 30.71 15.46 7.74
CA ASN A 366 31.75 16.49 7.72
C ASN A 366 31.21 17.91 7.98
N GLY A 367 29.89 18.09 8.09
CA GLY A 367 29.26 19.40 8.27
C GLY A 367 29.24 20.27 7.01
N ASP A 368 29.55 19.72 5.83
CA ASP A 368 29.46 20.43 4.56
C ASP A 368 28.02 20.43 4.03
N TYR A 369 27.17 21.14 4.77
CA TYR A 369 25.75 21.22 4.47
C TYR A 369 25.47 21.97 3.17
N THR A 370 26.39 22.84 2.73
CA THR A 370 26.30 23.53 1.44
C THR A 370 26.42 22.54 0.30
N ALA A 371 27.47 21.70 0.28
CA ALA A 371 27.61 20.68 -0.75
C ALA A 371 26.49 19.65 -0.70
N ARG A 372 26.09 19.20 0.51
CA ARG A 372 24.98 18.26 0.68
C ARG A 372 23.70 18.78 0.01
N LEU A 373 23.29 20.02 0.31
CA LEU A 373 22.10 20.62 -0.28
C LEU A 373 22.24 20.82 -1.79
N ALA A 374 23.38 21.36 -2.25
CA ALA A 374 23.60 21.60 -3.67
C ALA A 374 23.53 20.30 -4.49
N LEU A 375 24.15 19.22 -4.02
CA LEU A 375 24.14 17.95 -4.73
C LEU A 375 22.76 17.27 -4.71
N LEU A 376 22.02 17.35 -3.59
CA LEU A 376 20.64 16.85 -3.53
C LEU A 376 19.73 17.53 -4.57
N GLU A 377 19.90 18.84 -4.78
CA GLU A 377 19.16 19.57 -5.80
C GLU A 377 19.61 19.19 -7.22
N GLU A 378 20.91 19.06 -7.47
CA GLU A 378 21.43 18.65 -8.79
C GLU A 378 21.02 17.22 -9.17
N GLN A 379 20.80 16.31 -8.21
CA GLN A 379 20.23 14.98 -8.50
C GLN A 379 18.87 15.07 -9.21
N LYS A 380 18.07 16.11 -8.96
CA LYS A 380 16.75 16.28 -9.58
C LYS A 380 16.83 16.51 -11.09
N SER A 381 17.96 17.03 -11.58
CA SER A 381 18.21 17.34 -12.99
C SER A 381 19.11 16.32 -13.71
N LEU A 382 19.68 15.35 -12.98
CA LEU A 382 20.34 14.21 -13.60
C LEU A 382 19.35 13.38 -14.44
N PRO A 383 19.83 12.70 -15.51
CA PRO A 383 18.96 12.07 -16.51
C PRO A 383 18.36 10.72 -16.03
N TRP A 384 17.78 10.68 -14.83
CA TRP A 384 17.12 9.48 -14.28
C TRP A 384 15.95 9.01 -15.15
N GLN A 385 15.36 9.89 -15.96
CA GLN A 385 14.28 9.58 -16.89
C GLN A 385 14.72 8.55 -17.93
N ALA A 386 15.92 8.67 -18.49
CA ALA A 386 16.43 7.70 -19.46
C ALA A 386 16.66 6.32 -18.82
N VAL A 387 17.06 6.29 -17.54
CA VAL A 387 17.18 5.05 -16.76
C VAL A 387 15.80 4.42 -16.53
N TRP A 388 14.79 5.22 -16.20
CA TRP A 388 13.40 4.77 -16.07
C TRP A 388 12.82 4.22 -17.37
N GLU A 389 13.05 4.90 -18.49
CA GLU A 389 12.57 4.47 -19.80
C GLU A 389 13.21 3.13 -20.21
N MET A 390 14.50 2.96 -19.95
CA MET A 390 15.18 1.67 -20.13
C MET A 390 14.60 0.59 -19.23
N TYR A 391 14.30 0.89 -17.96
CA TYR A 391 13.62 -0.06 -17.08
C TYR A 391 12.27 -0.49 -17.64
N CYS A 392 11.47 0.45 -18.13
CA CYS A 392 10.19 0.13 -18.79
C CYS A 392 10.41 -0.78 -20.00
N GLN A 393 11.36 -0.46 -20.87
CA GLN A 393 11.68 -1.26 -22.05
C GLN A 393 12.11 -2.69 -21.68
N ARG A 394 12.95 -2.87 -20.66
CA ARG A 394 13.43 -4.19 -20.20
C ARG A 394 12.33 -5.07 -19.61
N HIS A 395 11.21 -4.47 -19.20
CA HIS A 395 10.03 -5.16 -18.68
C HIS A 395 8.84 -5.13 -19.65
N ASP A 396 9.07 -4.85 -20.93
CA ASP A 396 8.04 -4.79 -21.97
C ASP A 396 6.86 -3.85 -21.63
N ALA A 397 7.11 -2.82 -20.82
CA ALA A 397 6.11 -1.82 -20.42
C ALA A 397 6.33 -0.51 -21.21
N PRO A 398 5.27 0.26 -21.53
CA PRO A 398 5.43 1.55 -22.20
C PRO A 398 6.28 2.52 -21.37
N ALA A 399 7.28 3.14 -22.00
CA ALA A 399 8.25 4.01 -21.34
C ALA A 399 7.65 5.37 -20.94
N GLY A 400 6.91 6.00 -21.85
CA GLY A 400 6.32 7.33 -21.68
C GLY A 400 4.81 7.30 -21.48
N SER A 401 4.11 8.29 -22.02
CA SER A 401 2.65 8.44 -21.89
C SER A 401 1.82 7.45 -22.70
N GLN A 402 2.45 6.62 -23.54
CA GLN A 402 1.77 5.70 -24.46
C GLN A 402 0.95 4.62 -23.75
N TRP A 403 1.22 4.34 -22.46
CA TRP A 403 0.35 3.45 -21.67
C TRP A 403 -1.09 3.95 -21.61
N LEU A 404 -1.32 5.27 -21.70
CA LEU A 404 -2.66 5.86 -21.65
C LEU A 404 -3.52 5.44 -22.84
N ASP A 405 -2.92 5.20 -24.01
CA ASP A 405 -3.65 4.77 -25.19
C ASP A 405 -4.17 3.33 -25.03
N ASN A 406 -3.44 2.47 -24.31
CA ASN A 406 -3.90 1.12 -23.95
C ASN A 406 -5.10 1.19 -22.99
N VAL A 407 -5.04 2.09 -21.99
CA VAL A 407 -6.16 2.30 -21.07
C VAL A 407 -7.39 2.83 -21.81
N ARG A 408 -7.22 3.79 -22.72
CA ARG A 408 -8.31 4.32 -23.56
C ARG A 408 -8.93 3.26 -24.46
N ALA A 409 -8.11 2.38 -25.04
CA ALA A 409 -8.59 1.28 -25.87
C ALA A 409 -9.43 0.30 -25.03
N TYR A 410 -8.89 -0.14 -23.89
CA TYR A 410 -9.62 -1.03 -22.97
C TYR A 410 -10.89 -0.40 -22.40
N GLU A 411 -10.85 0.90 -22.10
CA GLU A 411 -12.03 1.63 -21.66
C GLU A 411 -13.14 1.59 -22.71
N LYS A 412 -12.79 1.80 -23.99
CA LYS A 412 -13.74 1.75 -25.10
C LYS A 412 -14.29 0.34 -25.35
N GLU A 413 -13.43 -0.67 -25.26
CA GLU A 413 -13.77 -2.06 -25.64
C GLU A 413 -14.43 -2.85 -24.51
N VAL A 414 -14.07 -2.55 -23.26
CA VAL A 414 -14.48 -3.35 -22.08
C VAL A 414 -15.23 -2.48 -21.06
N LEU A 415 -14.63 -1.41 -20.57
CA LEU A 415 -15.21 -0.66 -19.43
C LEU A 415 -16.51 0.07 -19.80
N ALA A 416 -16.61 0.59 -21.02
CA ALA A 416 -17.79 1.28 -21.53
C ALA A 416 -19.03 0.38 -21.62
N ALA A 417 -18.84 -0.95 -21.67
CA ALA A 417 -19.93 -1.93 -21.64
C ALA A 417 -20.44 -2.24 -20.22
N ARG A 418 -19.79 -1.71 -19.17
CA ARG A 418 -20.15 -1.94 -17.76
C ARG A 418 -20.99 -0.81 -17.14
N GLN A 419 -21.58 0.06 -17.97
CA GLN A 419 -22.40 1.19 -17.50
C GLN A 419 -23.54 0.76 -16.60
#